data_AF-A0A061RX65-F1
#
_entry.id   AF-A0A061RX65-F1
#
_cell.length_a   1.000
_cell.length_b   1.000
_cell.length_c   1.000
_cell.angle_alpha   90.00
_cell.angle_beta   90.00
_cell.angle_gamma   90.00
#
_symmetry.space_group_name_H-M   'P 1'
#
loop_
_entity.id
_entity.type
_entity.pdbx_description
1 polymer ?
#
loop_
_entity_poly.entity_id
_entity_poly.type
_entity_poly.pdbx_seq_one_letter_code
_entity_poly.pdbx_strand_id
1 'polypeptide(L)'
;MDLWNRINPCQIVPLVIFVLSVRGTVRFAGSTDSTERREPHVLFAVFPSSVASHQHTERVRTIRETWGKDEQVVFVYVAVGNVSGFAEEWIFPGPGRLNSEEAWRWFLSQALKTRWDWLMRVDDVAVVLPANLRHLLRSINRTTPMLIGSRLRLPGTDMAYMSGGPGWVVSRPAVAAYLEQWCPPSNRWFRTGNYDITMHSCMVKHHGVAAVSPREDDGGHKFSMYGPARSFLGPYDRWFANYKAAADETPFTGASCCATYPISFHYVEWPEQRNIYGLMTDKGAWAAMSAEERLKRWNSGKICAYSSRIPSKNHSVWGMLFHKMRLHSEAR
;
A
#
# COMPACT_ATOMS: atom_id res chain seq x y z
N MET A 1 -5.74 5.02 21.70
CA MET A 1 -5.06 6.22 21.16
C MET A 1 -3.57 6.30 21.54
N ASP A 2 -3.05 5.45 22.44
CA ASP A 2 -1.68 5.64 22.98
C ASP A 2 -0.50 4.92 22.29
N LEU A 3 -0.71 3.88 21.47
CA LEU A 3 0.44 3.16 20.89
C LEU A 3 1.07 3.89 19.69
N TRP A 4 0.27 4.45 18.79
CA TRP A 4 0.75 5.13 17.58
C TRP A 4 1.35 6.51 17.87
N ASN A 5 0.79 7.27 18.83
CA ASN A 5 1.29 8.59 19.20
C ASN A 5 2.66 8.56 19.90
N ARG A 6 3.04 7.44 20.52
CA ARG A 6 4.37 7.29 21.17
C ARG A 6 5.48 6.87 20.20
N ILE A 7 5.12 6.41 19.00
CA ILE A 7 6.05 5.75 18.07
C ILE A 7 6.39 6.64 16.87
N ASN A 8 5.57 7.67 16.58
CA ASN A 8 5.57 8.29 15.26
C ASN A 8 5.92 9.80 15.29
N PRO A 9 7.08 10.21 14.75
CA PRO A 9 7.50 11.61 14.64
C PRO A 9 6.79 12.37 13.51
N CYS A 10 5.92 11.72 12.75
CA CYS A 10 5.13 12.37 11.70
C CYS A 10 3.93 13.08 12.34
N GLN A 11 3.57 14.29 11.89
CA GLN A 11 2.35 14.98 12.33
C GLN A 11 1.13 14.10 11.99
N ILE A 12 0.71 13.28 12.95
CA ILE A 12 -0.46 12.42 12.83
C ILE A 12 -1.65 13.27 13.24
N VAL A 13 -2.54 13.51 12.28
CA VAL A 13 -3.92 13.87 12.61
C VAL A 13 -4.65 12.56 12.88
N PRO A 14 -5.45 12.43 13.96
CA PRO A 14 -6.31 11.27 14.13
C PRO A 14 -7.07 11.02 12.84
N LEU A 15 -6.91 9.82 12.26
CA LEU A 15 -7.60 9.46 11.03
C LEU A 15 -9.08 9.24 11.40
N VAL A 16 -9.87 10.31 11.40
CA VAL A 16 -11.31 10.18 11.56
C VAL A 16 -11.90 9.97 10.18
N ILE A 17 -12.20 8.71 9.90
CA ILE A 17 -12.75 8.22 8.65
C ILE A 17 -14.26 8.41 8.70
N PHE A 18 -14.82 9.14 7.74
CA PHE A 18 -16.27 9.39 7.66
C PHE A 18 -16.82 9.40 6.22
N VAL A 19 -17.94 8.79 5.83
CA VAL A 19 -18.29 8.75 4.38
C VAL A 19 -18.94 10.04 3.85
N LEU A 20 -18.51 10.49 2.66
CA LEU A 20 -19.25 11.43 1.82
C LEU A 20 -20.21 10.69 0.87
N SER A 21 -21.43 11.22 0.82
CA SER A 21 -22.45 10.91 -0.19
C SER A 21 -22.22 11.82 -1.41
N VAL A 22 -21.99 11.24 -2.58
CA VAL A 22 -22.14 11.94 -3.87
C VAL A 22 -22.80 11.00 -4.87
N ARG A 23 -23.73 11.50 -5.70
CA ARG A 23 -24.40 10.74 -6.76
C ARG A 23 -23.48 10.61 -7.97
N GLY A 24 -22.96 9.41 -8.23
CA GLY A 24 -22.22 9.08 -9.44
C GLY A 24 -22.14 7.57 -9.62
N THR A 25 -22.15 7.08 -10.85
CA THR A 25 -21.99 5.65 -11.14
C THR A 25 -20.54 5.34 -11.43
N VAL A 26 -19.90 4.50 -10.61
CA VAL A 26 -18.64 3.88 -11.01
C VAL A 26 -18.97 2.88 -12.12
N ARG A 27 -18.56 3.20 -13.35
CA ARG A 27 -18.55 2.24 -14.45
C ARG A 27 -17.38 1.30 -14.24
N PHE A 28 -17.60 0.26 -13.44
CA PHE A 28 -16.74 -0.92 -13.51
C PHE A 28 -16.92 -1.49 -14.90
N ALA A 29 -15.92 -1.31 -15.77
CA ALA A 29 -15.96 -1.84 -17.11
C ALA A 29 -16.22 -3.36 -17.01
N GLY A 30 -17.37 -3.78 -17.55
CA GLY A 30 -17.75 -5.18 -17.62
C GLY A 30 -16.78 -5.90 -18.54
N SER A 31 -15.73 -6.49 -17.99
CA SER A 31 -14.83 -7.36 -18.75
C SER A 31 -15.53 -8.71 -18.92
N THR A 32 -15.69 -9.15 -20.16
CA THR A 32 -16.32 -10.42 -20.58
C THR A 32 -15.67 -11.66 -19.95
N ASP A 33 -16.42 -12.76 -20.03
CA ASP A 33 -16.20 -14.02 -19.34
C ASP A 33 -14.85 -14.71 -19.65
N SER A 34 -14.40 -15.56 -18.71
CA SER A 34 -13.57 -16.76 -18.90
C SER A 34 -12.52 -16.93 -17.79
N THR A 35 -12.47 -18.17 -17.33
CA THR A 35 -11.46 -18.88 -16.54
C THR A 35 -10.09 -18.98 -17.25
N GLU A 36 -9.81 -18.13 -18.24
CA GLU A 36 -8.71 -18.27 -19.20
C GLU A 36 -7.78 -17.04 -19.24
N ARG A 37 -7.93 -16.11 -18.29
CA ARG A 37 -7.07 -14.92 -18.24
C ARG A 37 -5.67 -15.29 -17.75
N ARG A 38 -4.65 -15.16 -18.61
CA ARG A 38 -3.24 -15.36 -18.20
C ARG A 38 -2.78 -14.40 -17.11
N GLU A 39 -3.25 -13.15 -17.12
CA GLU A 39 -2.78 -12.12 -16.19
C GLU A 39 -3.73 -11.92 -15.00
N PRO A 40 -3.23 -11.76 -13.76
CA PRO A 40 -4.04 -11.40 -12.61
C PRO A 40 -4.63 -9.99 -12.72
N HIS A 41 -5.94 -9.86 -12.52
CA HIS A 41 -6.63 -8.58 -12.44
C HIS A 41 -6.61 -8.07 -11.00
N VAL A 42 -6.02 -6.89 -10.79
CA VAL A 42 -5.88 -6.28 -9.46
C VAL A 42 -6.71 -5.00 -9.40
N LEU A 43 -7.59 -4.90 -8.40
CA LEU A 43 -8.25 -3.66 -8.00
C LEU A 43 -7.40 -2.99 -6.92
N PHE A 44 -6.94 -1.76 -7.14
CA PHE A 44 -6.16 -0.99 -6.17
C PHE A 44 -7.08 -0.03 -5.42
N ALA A 45 -7.23 -0.24 -4.12
CA ALA A 45 -7.95 0.63 -3.20
C ALA A 45 -6.95 1.50 -2.42
N VAL A 46 -6.87 2.77 -2.79
CA VAL A 46 -5.94 3.75 -2.19
C VAL A 46 -6.64 4.50 -1.06
N PHE A 47 -6.04 4.49 0.13
CA PHE A 47 -6.55 5.14 1.32
C PHE A 47 -5.73 6.38 1.68
N PRO A 48 -6.36 7.44 2.21
CA PRO A 48 -5.61 8.55 2.79
C PRO A 48 -4.83 8.07 4.01
N SER A 49 -3.53 8.30 4.02
CA SER A 49 -2.70 8.09 5.20
C SER A 49 -2.97 9.12 6.30
N SER A 50 -2.59 8.83 7.54
CA SER A 50 -2.65 9.81 8.63
C SER A 50 -1.55 10.88 8.58
N VAL A 51 -0.72 10.84 7.53
CA VAL A 51 0.56 11.54 7.49
C VAL A 51 0.49 12.72 6.51
N ALA A 52 0.81 13.92 7.02
CA ALA A 52 0.81 15.17 6.25
C ALA A 52 -0.43 15.30 5.34
N SER A 53 -1.61 15.26 5.97
CA SER A 53 -2.90 15.18 5.29
C SER A 53 -3.19 16.32 4.30
N HIS A 54 -2.56 17.48 4.50
CA HIS A 54 -2.61 18.60 3.57
C HIS A 54 -2.05 18.28 2.16
N GLN A 55 -1.36 17.14 1.99
CA GLN A 55 -0.78 16.72 0.70
C GLN A 55 -1.60 15.64 -0.03
N HIS A 56 -2.74 15.20 0.51
CA HIS A 56 -3.54 14.12 -0.11
C HIS A 56 -3.90 14.41 -1.57
N THR A 57 -4.34 15.64 -1.89
CA THR A 57 -4.69 16.04 -3.26
C THR A 57 -3.53 15.81 -4.25
N GLU A 58 -2.32 16.26 -3.91
CA GLU A 58 -1.15 16.12 -4.77
C GLU A 58 -0.69 14.66 -4.91
N ARG A 59 -0.86 13.86 -3.85
CA ARG A 59 -0.57 12.41 -3.90
C ARG A 59 -1.53 11.69 -4.81
N VAL A 60 -2.84 11.95 -4.72
CA VAL A 60 -3.81 11.33 -5.63
C VAL A 60 -3.53 11.69 -7.08
N ARG A 61 -3.33 12.99 -7.35
CA ARG A 61 -2.98 13.47 -8.67
C ARG A 61 -1.75 12.73 -9.21
N THR A 62 -0.73 12.62 -8.37
CA THR A 62 0.50 11.92 -8.72
C THR A 62 0.27 10.43 -8.99
N ILE A 63 -0.49 9.73 -8.15
CA ILE A 63 -0.80 8.30 -8.35
C ILE A 63 -1.49 8.09 -9.71
N ARG A 64 -2.48 8.93 -10.04
CA ARG A 64 -3.20 8.88 -11.34
C ARG A 64 -2.30 9.15 -12.54
N GLU A 65 -1.28 9.98 -12.38
CA GLU A 65 -0.34 10.34 -13.44
C GLU A 65 0.87 9.37 -13.52
N THR A 66 1.02 8.46 -12.55
CA THR A 66 2.18 7.56 -12.40
C THR A 66 1.77 6.10 -12.33
N TRP A 67 2.07 5.39 -11.23
CA TRP A 67 1.88 3.94 -11.13
C TRP A 67 0.42 3.51 -11.23
N GLY A 68 -0.53 4.40 -10.95
CA GLY A 68 -1.96 4.14 -11.07
C GLY A 68 -2.55 4.47 -12.45
N LYS A 69 -1.76 5.01 -13.38
CA LYS A 69 -2.23 5.52 -14.67
C LYS A 69 -2.95 4.47 -15.53
N ASP A 70 -2.36 3.28 -15.61
CA ASP A 70 -2.86 2.17 -16.44
C ASP A 70 -3.53 1.08 -15.60
N GLU A 71 -3.94 1.42 -14.37
CA GLU A 71 -4.43 0.49 -13.36
C GLU A 71 -5.89 0.76 -12.98
N GLN A 72 -6.58 -0.28 -12.47
CA GLN A 72 -7.90 -0.09 -11.87
C GLN A 72 -7.73 0.44 -10.45
N VAL A 73 -7.71 1.77 -10.31
CA VAL A 73 -7.54 2.45 -9.02
C VAL A 73 -8.86 3.06 -8.55
N VAL A 74 -9.21 2.79 -7.30
CA VAL A 74 -10.30 3.46 -6.57
C VAL A 74 -9.69 4.15 -5.37
N PHE A 75 -9.94 5.45 -5.24
CA PHE A 75 -9.53 6.19 -4.05
C PHE A 75 -10.68 6.16 -3.04
N VAL A 76 -10.40 5.62 -1.86
CA VAL A 76 -11.38 5.44 -0.78
C VAL A 76 -11.21 6.60 0.21
N TYR A 77 -11.86 7.72 -0.12
CA TYR A 77 -11.92 8.90 0.73
C TYR A 77 -13.13 8.87 1.65
N VAL A 78 -12.88 9.17 2.91
CA VAL A 78 -13.87 9.11 3.96
C VAL A 78 -13.74 10.45 4.72
N ALA A 79 -14.41 11.51 4.21
CA ALA A 79 -14.59 12.82 4.86
C ALA A 79 -16.00 13.12 5.47
N VAL A 80 -16.07 14.00 6.49
CA VAL A 80 -17.26 14.83 6.81
C VAL A 80 -16.98 16.26 6.36
N GLY A 81 -17.90 16.86 5.60
CA GLY A 81 -17.85 18.27 5.22
C GLY A 81 -17.32 18.52 3.80
N ASN A 82 -17.22 19.80 3.43
CA ASN A 82 -16.66 20.21 2.15
C ASN A 82 -15.18 19.83 2.09
N VAL A 83 -14.84 18.77 1.35
CA VAL A 83 -13.45 18.53 0.95
C VAL A 83 -13.16 19.48 -0.21
N SER A 84 -12.73 20.69 0.11
CA SER A 84 -12.14 21.57 -0.89
C SER A 84 -10.84 20.91 -1.39
N GLY A 85 -10.71 20.73 -2.71
CA GLY A 85 -9.49 20.20 -3.34
C GLY A 85 -9.53 18.74 -3.80
N PHE A 86 -10.67 18.06 -3.76
CA PHE A 86 -10.87 16.79 -4.47
C PHE A 86 -11.95 16.96 -5.52
N ALA A 87 -11.71 16.51 -6.75
CA ALA A 87 -12.77 16.46 -7.74
C ALA A 87 -13.72 15.30 -7.41
N GLU A 88 -15.03 15.53 -7.50
CA GLU A 88 -16.08 14.60 -7.05
C GLU A 88 -16.02 13.22 -7.73
N GLU A 89 -15.46 13.15 -8.93
CA GLU A 89 -15.23 11.90 -9.70
C GLU A 89 -14.21 10.94 -9.02
N TRP A 90 -13.55 11.36 -7.93
CA TRP A 90 -12.42 10.67 -7.29
C TRP A 90 -12.89 9.88 -6.06
N ILE A 91 -14.18 9.97 -5.71
CA ILE A 91 -14.73 9.50 -4.45
C ILE A 91 -15.69 8.34 -4.73
N PHE A 92 -15.48 7.21 -4.05
CA PHE A 92 -16.40 6.07 -4.12
C PHE A 92 -17.74 6.41 -3.42
N PRO A 93 -18.87 6.44 -4.14
CA PRO A 93 -20.10 7.07 -3.65
C PRO A 93 -20.91 6.16 -2.71
N GLY A 94 -20.83 6.38 -1.40
CA GLY A 94 -21.53 5.57 -0.40
C GLY A 94 -22.92 6.06 -0.01
N PRO A 95 -23.79 5.18 0.54
CA PRO A 95 -25.08 5.58 1.09
C PRO A 95 -24.90 6.40 2.37
N GLY A 96 -25.40 7.64 2.42
CA GLY A 96 -25.53 8.43 3.66
C GLY A 96 -24.26 8.55 4.53
N ARG A 97 -24.46 8.77 5.84
CA ARG A 97 -23.38 8.82 6.85
C ARG A 97 -23.08 7.41 7.36
N LEU A 98 -22.09 6.75 6.79
CA LEU A 98 -21.54 5.49 7.33
C LEU A 98 -20.37 5.77 8.27
N ASN A 99 -20.27 5.02 9.36
CA ASN A 99 -19.04 4.93 10.13
C ASN A 99 -17.96 4.18 9.33
N SER A 100 -16.70 4.20 9.78
CA SER A 100 -15.58 3.55 9.08
C SER A 100 -15.80 2.06 8.77
N GLU A 101 -16.58 1.37 9.62
CA GLU A 101 -16.85 -0.07 9.55
C GLU A 101 -17.83 -0.38 8.44
N GLU A 102 -18.93 0.35 8.49
CA GLU A 102 -19.97 0.30 7.49
C GLU A 102 -19.45 0.75 6.13
N ALA A 103 -18.59 1.78 6.09
CA ALA A 103 -17.93 2.26 4.88
C ALA A 103 -17.05 1.20 4.23
N TRP A 104 -16.20 0.55 5.02
CA TRP A 104 -15.30 -0.49 4.56
C TRP A 104 -16.08 -1.72 4.10
N ARG A 105 -17.07 -2.16 4.89
CA ARG A 105 -17.97 -3.25 4.53
C ARG A 105 -18.71 -2.97 3.23
N TRP A 106 -19.25 -1.75 3.11
CA TRP A 106 -19.97 -1.32 1.93
C TRP A 106 -19.06 -1.30 0.70
N PHE A 107 -17.86 -0.71 0.80
CA PHE A 107 -16.86 -0.72 -0.28
C PHE A 107 -16.55 -2.14 -0.74
N LEU A 108 -16.21 -3.05 0.19
CA LEU A 108 -15.91 -4.45 -0.14
C LEU A 108 -17.11 -5.13 -0.81
N SER A 109 -18.33 -4.85 -0.35
CA SER A 109 -19.55 -5.42 -0.95
C SER A 109 -19.76 -4.93 -2.38
N GLN A 110 -19.40 -3.68 -2.68
CA GLN A 110 -19.46 -3.17 -4.04
C GLN A 110 -18.33 -3.72 -4.90
N ALA A 111 -17.12 -3.83 -4.34
CA ALA A 111 -15.99 -4.46 -5.01
C ALA A 111 -16.36 -5.89 -5.43
N LEU A 112 -17.02 -6.68 -4.58
CA LEU A 112 -17.47 -8.02 -4.96
C LEU A 112 -18.48 -8.04 -6.13
N LYS A 113 -19.13 -6.94 -6.49
CA LYS A 113 -20.00 -6.88 -7.69
C LYS A 113 -19.22 -6.76 -9.00
N THR A 114 -17.90 -6.61 -8.94
CA THR A 114 -17.03 -6.32 -10.08
C THR A 114 -16.06 -7.49 -10.31
N ARG A 115 -15.38 -7.51 -11.47
CA ARG A 115 -14.49 -8.61 -11.87
C ARG A 115 -13.03 -8.26 -11.62
N TRP A 116 -12.49 -8.74 -10.49
CA TRP A 116 -11.08 -8.73 -10.12
C TRP A 116 -10.72 -10.06 -9.46
N ASP A 117 -9.44 -10.43 -9.54
CA ASP A 117 -8.91 -11.62 -8.87
C ASP A 117 -8.36 -11.25 -7.47
N TRP A 118 -7.72 -10.08 -7.40
CA TRP A 118 -7.08 -9.55 -6.20
C TRP A 118 -7.49 -8.11 -5.91
N LEU A 119 -7.66 -7.79 -4.64
CA LEU A 119 -7.86 -6.43 -4.14
C LEU A 119 -6.60 -6.03 -3.35
N MET A 120 -5.94 -4.94 -3.72
CA MET A 120 -4.84 -4.37 -2.95
C MET A 120 -5.34 -3.14 -2.19
N ARG A 121 -5.21 -3.14 -0.86
CA ARG A 121 -5.35 -1.92 -0.05
C ARG A 121 -3.98 -1.31 0.13
N VAL A 122 -3.85 0.00 -0.03
CA VAL A 122 -2.58 0.72 0.11
C VAL A 122 -2.79 2.17 0.54
N ASP A 123 -1.85 2.75 1.29
CA ASP A 123 -1.90 4.19 1.61
C ASP A 123 -1.43 5.06 0.44
N ASP A 124 -1.94 6.29 0.36
CA ASP A 124 -1.60 7.29 -0.65
C ASP A 124 -0.13 7.80 -0.61
N VAL A 125 0.58 7.50 0.49
CA VAL A 125 2.02 7.72 0.67
C VAL A 125 2.85 6.49 0.32
N ALA A 126 2.29 5.49 -0.34
CA ALA A 126 3.06 4.39 -0.89
C ALA A 126 3.18 4.50 -2.40
N VAL A 127 4.31 4.01 -2.92
CA VAL A 127 4.46 3.70 -4.34
C VAL A 127 4.26 2.21 -4.53
N VAL A 128 3.53 1.83 -5.57
CA VAL A 128 3.33 0.44 -5.97
C VAL A 128 4.05 0.21 -7.29
N LEU A 129 4.57 -1.01 -7.48
CA LEU A 129 5.17 -1.52 -8.70
C LEU A 129 4.23 -2.61 -9.26
N PRO A 130 3.16 -2.26 -10.01
CA PRO A 130 2.09 -3.19 -10.35
C PRO A 130 2.55 -4.41 -11.16
N ALA A 131 3.58 -4.26 -12.00
CA ALA A 131 4.16 -5.37 -12.76
C ALA A 131 4.77 -6.45 -11.82
N ASN A 132 5.47 -6.01 -10.77
CA ASN A 132 6.08 -6.91 -9.78
C ASN A 132 5.00 -7.60 -8.93
N LEU A 133 3.91 -6.88 -8.63
CA LEU A 133 2.76 -7.50 -7.95
C LEU A 133 2.14 -8.60 -8.81
N ARG A 134 1.83 -8.32 -10.08
CA ARG A 134 1.26 -9.34 -10.97
C ARG A 134 2.18 -10.54 -11.15
N HIS A 135 3.50 -10.30 -11.20
CA HIS A 135 4.49 -11.38 -11.24
C HIS A 135 4.36 -12.36 -10.06
N LEU A 136 4.25 -11.84 -8.84
CA LEU A 136 4.00 -12.67 -7.65
C LEU A 136 2.68 -13.44 -7.80
N LEU A 137 1.60 -12.74 -8.15
CA LEU A 137 0.24 -13.29 -8.17
C LEU A 137 0.00 -14.33 -9.27
N ARG A 138 0.79 -14.35 -10.36
CA ARG A 138 0.68 -15.36 -11.44
C ARG A 138 0.86 -16.79 -10.94
N SER A 139 1.68 -16.97 -9.90
CA SER A 139 1.98 -18.30 -9.33
C SER A 139 0.94 -18.79 -8.32
N ILE A 140 -0.06 -17.95 -8.00
CA ILE A 140 -1.01 -18.20 -6.93
C ILE A 140 -2.39 -18.53 -7.51
N ASN A 141 -3.00 -19.61 -7.02
CA ASN A 141 -4.35 -19.96 -7.41
C ASN A 141 -5.35 -18.89 -6.94
N ARG A 142 -6.09 -18.31 -7.89
CA ARG A 142 -7.06 -17.22 -7.68
C ARG A 142 -8.26 -17.63 -6.82
N THR A 143 -8.53 -18.94 -6.72
CA THR A 143 -9.63 -19.48 -5.91
C THR A 143 -9.22 -19.73 -4.46
N THR A 144 -7.94 -19.60 -4.11
CA THR A 144 -7.46 -19.80 -2.74
C THR A 144 -7.69 -18.54 -1.90
N PRO A 145 -8.37 -18.61 -0.74
CA PRO A 145 -8.48 -17.49 0.19
C PRO A 145 -7.10 -17.11 0.76
N MET A 146 -6.59 -15.93 0.42
CA MET A 146 -5.26 -15.47 0.83
C MET A 146 -5.23 -14.00 1.19
N LEU A 147 -4.40 -13.66 2.17
CA LEU A 147 -4.02 -12.31 2.57
C LEU A 147 -2.49 -12.19 2.54
N ILE A 148 -1.97 -11.33 1.67
CA ILE A 148 -0.54 -11.23 1.34
C ILE A 148 -0.05 -9.82 1.66
N GLY A 149 1.03 -9.65 2.42
CA GLY A 149 1.55 -8.32 2.73
C GLY A 149 2.77 -8.30 3.64
N SER A 150 3.04 -7.14 4.26
CA SER A 150 4.11 -7.01 5.26
C SER A 150 3.57 -7.38 6.65
N ARG A 151 3.96 -8.56 7.16
CA ARG A 151 3.51 -9.02 8.47
C ARG A 151 4.23 -8.26 9.58
N LEU A 152 3.44 -7.83 10.56
CA LEU A 152 3.89 -7.26 11.82
C LEU A 152 3.21 -8.01 12.97
N ARG A 153 3.88 -8.15 14.12
CA ARG A 153 3.26 -8.64 15.36
C ARG A 153 3.45 -7.61 16.47
N LEU A 154 2.38 -7.30 17.20
CA LEU A 154 2.45 -6.45 18.38
C LEU A 154 3.34 -7.14 19.45
N PRO A 155 4.44 -6.50 19.90
CA PRO A 155 5.34 -7.10 20.88
C PRO A 155 4.62 -7.50 22.17
N GLY A 156 4.92 -8.70 22.67
CA GLY A 156 4.30 -9.24 23.88
C GLY A 156 2.88 -9.76 23.69
N THR A 157 2.40 -9.94 22.46
CA THR A 157 1.06 -10.48 22.16
C THR A 157 1.09 -11.41 20.94
N ASP A 158 0.05 -12.21 20.75
CA ASP A 158 -0.17 -13.02 19.53
C ASP A 158 -0.97 -12.27 18.45
N MET A 159 -1.01 -10.95 18.53
CA MET A 159 -1.72 -10.11 17.57
C MET A 159 -0.82 -9.76 16.39
N ALA A 160 -0.87 -10.60 15.35
CA ALA A 160 -0.26 -10.33 14.06
C ALA A 160 -1.24 -9.65 13.10
N TYR A 161 -0.71 -8.89 12.15
CA TYR A 161 -1.47 -8.27 11.07
C TYR A 161 -0.59 -7.96 9.86
N MET A 162 -1.21 -7.77 8.69
CA MET A 162 -0.52 -7.22 7.52
C MET A 162 -0.63 -5.70 7.54
N SER A 163 0.48 -4.99 7.52
CA SER A 163 0.45 -3.52 7.55
C SER A 163 -0.11 -2.94 6.25
N GLY A 164 -1.11 -2.09 6.36
CA GLY A 164 -1.74 -1.44 5.23
C GLY A 164 -0.92 -0.31 4.63
N GLY A 165 0.08 0.23 5.33
CA GLY A 165 0.92 1.33 4.84
C GLY A 165 1.56 1.02 3.48
N PRO A 166 2.51 0.07 3.40
CA PRO A 166 3.02 -0.43 2.11
C PRO A 166 1.95 -1.19 1.31
N GLY A 167 0.85 -1.56 1.97
CA GLY A 167 -0.27 -2.26 1.41
C GLY A 167 -0.22 -3.76 1.63
N TRP A 168 -1.39 -4.35 1.47
CA TRP A 168 -1.60 -5.79 1.46
C TRP A 168 -2.62 -6.12 0.37
N VAL A 169 -2.56 -7.37 -0.09
CA VAL A 169 -3.36 -7.89 -1.20
C VAL A 169 -4.18 -9.05 -0.69
N VAL A 170 -5.47 -9.06 -1.01
CA VAL A 170 -6.41 -10.09 -0.58
C VAL A 170 -7.10 -10.70 -1.80
N SER A 171 -7.26 -12.02 -1.81
CA SER A 171 -7.95 -12.70 -2.90
C SER A 171 -9.46 -12.49 -2.80
N ARG A 172 -10.13 -12.55 -3.95
CA ARG A 172 -11.59 -12.40 -4.00
C ARG A 172 -12.35 -13.38 -3.08
N PRO A 173 -12.00 -14.67 -3.01
CA PRO A 173 -12.63 -15.60 -2.05
C PRO A 173 -12.45 -15.19 -0.58
N ALA A 174 -11.28 -14.64 -0.22
CA ALA A 174 -11.06 -14.17 1.16
C ALA A 174 -11.92 -12.95 1.50
N VAL A 175 -12.16 -12.04 0.56
CA VAL A 175 -13.11 -10.92 0.73
C VAL A 175 -14.55 -11.42 0.84
N ALA A 176 -14.94 -12.43 0.04
CA ALA A 176 -16.26 -13.04 0.13
C ALA A 176 -16.51 -13.66 1.51
N ALA A 177 -15.57 -14.47 2.02
CA ALA A 177 -15.65 -15.06 3.35
C ALA A 177 -15.74 -13.97 4.45
N TYR A 178 -14.89 -12.94 4.37
CA TYR A 178 -14.91 -11.82 5.31
C TYR A 178 -16.25 -11.08 5.37
N LEU A 179 -16.99 -10.99 4.25
CA LEU A 179 -18.30 -10.35 4.18
C LEU A 179 -19.46 -11.27 4.56
N GLU A 180 -19.35 -12.58 4.33
CA GLU A 180 -20.40 -13.56 4.67
C GLU A 180 -20.68 -13.58 6.17
N GLN A 181 -19.62 -13.61 6.98
CA GLN A 181 -19.73 -13.40 8.42
C GLN A 181 -18.82 -12.24 8.80
N TRP A 182 -19.40 -11.04 8.75
CA TRP A 182 -18.74 -9.82 9.19
C TRP A 182 -18.31 -9.97 10.65
N CYS A 183 -17.03 -10.26 10.88
CA CYS A 183 -16.43 -10.24 12.20
C CYS A 183 -15.60 -8.97 12.38
N PRO A 184 -16.07 -7.97 13.13
CA PRO A 184 -15.23 -6.87 13.58
C PRO A 184 -14.61 -7.23 14.95
N PRO A 185 -13.47 -7.97 15.05
CA PRO A 185 -12.87 -8.26 16.34
C PRO A 185 -12.44 -6.97 17.06
N SER A 186 -12.98 -6.82 18.28
CA SER A 186 -12.82 -5.73 19.24
C SER A 186 -12.93 -4.32 18.65
N ASN A 187 -14.10 -3.73 18.91
CA ASN A 187 -14.48 -2.34 18.67
C ASN A 187 -13.34 -1.31 18.93
N ARG A 188 -12.42 -1.56 19.88
CA ARG A 188 -11.32 -0.62 20.21
C ARG A 188 -10.31 -0.41 19.07
N TRP A 189 -9.91 -1.45 18.33
CA TRP A 189 -8.90 -1.31 17.28
C TRP A 189 -9.49 -0.64 16.05
N PHE A 190 -10.71 -1.05 15.72
CA PHE A 190 -11.48 -0.48 14.65
C PHE A 190 -11.80 1.01 14.91
N ARG A 191 -12.30 1.37 16.11
CA ARG A 191 -12.52 2.76 16.53
C ARG A 191 -11.26 3.62 16.61
N THR A 192 -10.08 3.00 16.67
CA THR A 192 -8.80 3.72 16.68
C THR A 192 -8.13 3.74 15.31
N GLY A 193 -8.84 3.34 14.25
CA GLY A 193 -8.35 3.40 12.87
C GLY A 193 -7.38 2.27 12.48
N ASN A 194 -7.30 1.19 13.28
CA ASN A 194 -6.41 0.06 13.02
C ASN A 194 -7.14 -1.06 12.24
N TYR A 195 -7.67 -0.71 11.06
CA TYR A 195 -8.44 -1.62 10.19
C TYR A 195 -7.68 -2.90 9.87
N ASP A 196 -6.37 -2.79 9.66
CA ASP A 196 -5.49 -3.90 9.31
C ASP A 196 -5.50 -5.02 10.37
N ILE A 197 -5.48 -4.66 11.65
CA ILE A 197 -5.52 -5.61 12.77
C ILE A 197 -6.86 -6.33 12.80
N THR A 198 -7.95 -5.56 12.69
CA THR A 198 -9.30 -6.11 12.75
C THR A 198 -9.59 -7.03 11.57
N MET A 199 -9.26 -6.60 10.34
CA MET A 199 -9.38 -7.40 9.12
C MET A 199 -8.56 -8.68 9.21
N HIS A 200 -7.27 -8.58 9.55
CA HIS A 200 -6.39 -9.74 9.60
C HIS A 200 -6.89 -10.76 10.62
N SER A 201 -7.24 -10.31 11.83
CA SER A 201 -7.77 -11.21 12.86
C SER A 201 -9.04 -11.91 12.40
N CYS A 202 -9.97 -11.21 11.75
CA CYS A 202 -11.19 -11.82 11.23
C CYS A 202 -10.90 -12.85 10.13
N MET A 203 -10.19 -12.44 9.07
CA MET A 203 -9.86 -13.30 7.94
C MET A 203 -9.09 -14.55 8.38
N VAL A 204 -8.05 -14.39 9.18
CA VAL A 204 -7.17 -15.52 9.55
C VAL A 204 -7.79 -16.40 10.62
N LYS A 205 -8.32 -15.81 11.71
CA LYS A 205 -8.76 -16.59 12.87
C LYS A 205 -10.16 -17.17 12.73
N HIS A 206 -11.05 -16.50 12.01
CA HIS A 206 -12.45 -16.93 11.88
C HIS A 206 -12.75 -17.57 10.54
N HIS A 207 -12.06 -17.16 9.47
CA HIS A 207 -12.31 -17.63 8.11
C HIS A 207 -11.21 -18.54 7.55
N GLY A 208 -10.16 -18.82 8.32
CA GLY A 208 -9.06 -19.70 7.89
C GLY A 208 -8.30 -19.18 6.67
N VAL A 209 -8.36 -17.88 6.38
CA VAL A 209 -7.64 -17.27 5.25
C VAL A 209 -6.14 -17.39 5.48
N ALA A 210 -5.42 -17.91 4.49
CA ALA A 210 -3.96 -18.04 4.59
C ALA A 210 -3.29 -16.65 4.57
N ALA A 211 -2.53 -16.33 5.61
CA ALA A 211 -1.76 -15.09 5.70
C ALA A 211 -0.29 -15.33 5.33
N VAL A 212 0.18 -14.66 4.27
CA VAL A 212 1.54 -14.85 3.73
C VAL A 212 2.29 -13.53 3.74
N SER A 213 3.50 -13.53 4.30
CA SER A 213 4.43 -12.41 4.12
C SER A 213 5.55 -12.84 3.18
N PRO A 214 5.46 -12.53 1.88
CA PRO A 214 6.41 -13.01 0.91
C PRO A 214 7.75 -12.29 1.11
N ARG A 215 8.78 -13.09 1.29
CA ARG A 215 10.17 -12.68 1.46
C ARG A 215 11.03 -13.50 0.50
N GLU A 216 12.18 -12.95 0.14
CA GLU A 216 13.23 -13.75 -0.50
C GLU A 216 14.05 -14.48 0.56
N ASP A 217 14.79 -15.51 0.16
CA ASP A 217 15.59 -16.35 1.07
C ASP A 217 16.65 -15.54 1.84
N ASP A 218 17.04 -14.37 1.31
CA ASP A 218 17.94 -13.41 1.95
C ASP A 218 17.22 -12.41 2.87
N GLY A 219 15.91 -12.57 3.07
CA GLY A 219 15.08 -11.72 3.94
C GLY A 219 14.54 -10.45 3.28
N GLY A 220 14.77 -10.23 1.98
CA GLY A 220 14.29 -9.06 1.26
C GLY A 220 12.76 -8.93 1.29
N HIS A 221 12.26 -7.80 1.80
CA HIS A 221 10.82 -7.52 1.83
C HIS A 221 10.28 -7.18 0.44
N LYS A 222 9.13 -7.77 0.05
CA LYS A 222 8.36 -7.31 -1.12
C LYS A 222 7.49 -6.08 -0.81
N PHE A 223 6.98 -5.98 0.42
CA PHE A 223 6.17 -4.86 0.91
C PHE A 223 6.97 -4.07 1.97
N SER A 224 7.61 -2.98 1.57
CA SER A 224 8.59 -2.28 2.40
C SER A 224 7.95 -1.19 3.26
N MET A 225 8.12 -1.28 4.58
CA MET A 225 7.57 -0.32 5.55
C MET A 225 8.16 1.10 5.45
N TYR A 226 9.23 1.27 4.67
CA TYR A 226 9.93 2.53 4.49
C TYR A 226 10.18 2.79 3.02
N GLY A 227 10.53 4.06 2.73
CA GLY A 227 10.92 4.49 1.42
C GLY A 227 12.16 3.71 0.93
N PRO A 228 12.39 3.68 -0.39
CA PRO A 228 13.47 2.93 -1.01
C PRO A 228 14.86 3.26 -0.41
N ALA A 229 15.17 4.54 -0.29
CA ALA A 229 16.43 5.03 0.25
C ALA A 229 16.66 4.60 1.72
N ARG A 230 15.64 4.75 2.56
CA ARG A 230 15.72 4.40 3.98
C ARG A 230 15.80 2.89 4.20
N SER A 231 15.09 2.10 3.40
CA SER A 231 15.16 0.63 3.45
C SER A 231 16.59 0.14 3.21
N PHE A 232 17.30 0.78 2.28
CA PHE A 232 18.70 0.44 2.02
C PHE A 232 19.66 0.99 3.08
N LEU A 233 19.60 2.29 3.37
CA LEU A 233 20.60 2.94 4.22
C LEU A 233 20.46 2.52 5.69
N GLY A 234 19.23 2.27 6.14
CA GLY A 234 18.94 2.07 7.54
C GLY A 234 19.46 3.20 8.46
N PRO A 235 19.62 2.90 9.76
CA PRO A 235 18.95 1.79 10.43
C PRO A 235 17.43 1.99 10.42
N TYR A 236 16.70 0.90 10.61
CA TYR A 236 15.27 0.99 10.89
C TYR A 236 15.02 1.48 12.31
N ASP A 237 13.81 2.02 12.54
CA ASP A 237 13.44 2.42 13.90
C ASP A 237 13.27 1.20 14.79
N ARG A 238 13.55 1.38 16.09
CA ARG A 238 13.43 0.33 17.10
C ARG A 238 12.04 -0.30 17.16
N TRP A 239 10.98 0.49 16.94
CA TRP A 239 9.61 -0.05 16.94
C TRP A 239 9.44 -1.08 15.83
N PHE A 240 9.96 -0.81 14.62
CA PHE A 240 9.81 -1.72 13.49
C PHE A 240 10.62 -2.99 13.72
N ALA A 241 11.85 -2.86 14.20
CA ALA A 241 12.68 -3.99 14.58
C ALA A 241 11.99 -4.86 15.64
N ASN A 242 11.36 -4.26 16.67
CA ASN A 242 10.63 -5.00 17.70
C ASN A 242 9.40 -5.74 17.13
N TYR A 243 8.65 -5.12 16.21
CA TYR A 243 7.46 -5.74 15.62
C TYR A 243 7.82 -6.88 14.66
N LYS A 244 8.94 -6.74 13.95
CA LYS A 244 9.49 -7.79 13.09
C LYS A 244 10.05 -8.94 13.91
N ALA A 245 10.84 -8.65 14.95
CA ALA A 245 11.34 -9.66 15.88
C ALA A 245 10.18 -10.42 16.56
N ALA A 246 9.13 -9.70 16.97
CA ALA A 246 7.91 -10.35 17.42
C ALA A 246 7.34 -11.25 16.32
N ALA A 247 7.28 -10.86 15.06
CA ALA A 247 6.80 -11.73 13.98
C ALA A 247 7.78 -12.88 13.60
N ASP A 248 8.85 -13.11 14.36
CA ASP A 248 9.93 -14.06 14.03
C ASP A 248 10.62 -13.70 12.70
N GLU A 249 10.83 -12.39 12.50
CA GLU A 249 11.45 -11.83 11.30
C GLU A 249 12.59 -10.87 11.67
N THR A 250 13.64 -10.84 10.85
CA THR A 250 14.73 -9.87 10.96
C THR A 250 14.68 -8.92 9.77
N PRO A 251 14.53 -7.60 9.97
CA PRO A 251 14.58 -6.64 8.87
C PRO A 251 16.03 -6.33 8.49
N PHE A 252 16.41 -6.61 7.24
CA PHE A 252 17.74 -6.34 6.72
C PHE A 252 17.84 -4.96 6.05
N THR A 253 19.05 -4.42 5.97
CA THR A 253 19.39 -3.19 5.23
C THR A 253 20.34 -3.54 4.09
N GLY A 254 20.78 -2.54 3.32
CA GLY A 254 21.70 -2.75 2.20
C GLY A 254 21.07 -3.58 1.08
N ALA A 255 21.87 -4.44 0.44
CA ALA A 255 21.43 -5.23 -0.70
C ALA A 255 20.29 -6.22 -0.40
N SER A 256 20.21 -6.67 0.85
CA SER A 256 19.19 -7.60 1.34
C SER A 256 17.96 -6.90 1.92
N CYS A 257 17.88 -5.56 1.88
CA CYS A 257 16.73 -4.85 2.45
C CYS A 257 15.38 -5.23 1.84
N CYS A 258 15.45 -5.53 0.56
CA CYS A 258 14.34 -5.42 -0.35
C CYS A 258 14.46 -6.57 -1.32
N ALA A 259 13.33 -7.21 -1.61
CA ALA A 259 13.28 -8.28 -2.59
C ALA A 259 13.81 -7.82 -3.96
N THR A 260 14.34 -8.75 -4.75
CA THR A 260 14.69 -8.63 -6.17
C THR A 260 13.53 -8.04 -6.98
N TYR A 261 12.31 -8.48 -6.70
CA TYR A 261 11.07 -7.89 -7.22
C TYR A 261 10.28 -7.25 -6.08
N PRO A 262 10.59 -6.01 -5.68
CA PRO A 262 9.83 -5.31 -4.66
C PRO A 262 8.45 -4.94 -5.22
N ILE A 263 7.41 -4.98 -4.39
CA ILE A 263 6.02 -4.66 -4.78
C ILE A 263 5.67 -3.23 -4.40
N SER A 264 6.08 -2.78 -3.22
CA SER A 264 5.76 -1.45 -2.75
C SER A 264 6.74 -0.91 -1.72
N PHE A 265 6.78 0.42 -1.62
CA PHE A 265 7.49 1.14 -0.58
C PHE A 265 6.55 2.18 0.05
N HIS A 266 6.53 2.23 1.37
CA HIS A 266 5.72 3.18 2.14
C HIS A 266 6.51 4.46 2.48
N TYR A 267 5.83 5.54 2.85
CA TYR A 267 6.43 6.84 3.12
C TYR A 267 7.23 7.42 1.93
N VAL A 268 6.68 7.27 0.73
CA VAL A 268 7.22 7.78 -0.53
C VAL A 268 6.47 9.04 -0.93
N GLU A 269 7.22 10.13 -1.05
CA GLU A 269 6.71 11.45 -1.38
C GLU A 269 6.14 11.51 -2.79
N TRP A 270 5.16 12.39 -3.06
CA TRP A 270 4.63 12.54 -4.42
C TRP A 270 5.72 12.90 -5.47
N PRO A 271 6.75 13.73 -5.21
CA PRO A 271 7.82 13.91 -6.18
C PRO A 271 8.69 12.66 -6.33
N GLU A 272 8.91 11.92 -5.25
CA GLU A 272 9.66 10.66 -5.25
C GLU A 272 8.91 9.58 -6.07
N GLN A 273 7.59 9.49 -5.93
CA GLN A 273 6.74 8.61 -6.76
C GLN A 273 6.90 8.93 -8.25
N ARG A 274 6.94 10.20 -8.64
CA ARG A 274 7.18 10.62 -10.04
C ARG A 274 8.56 10.20 -10.54
N ASN A 275 9.60 10.32 -9.70
CA ASN A 275 10.94 9.87 -10.07
C ASN A 275 11.01 8.36 -10.24
N ILE A 276 10.40 7.59 -9.32
CA ILE A 276 10.31 6.13 -9.41
C ILE A 276 9.54 5.72 -10.67
N TYR A 277 8.47 6.41 -11.01
CA TYR A 277 7.74 6.15 -12.24
C TYR A 277 8.56 6.47 -13.51
N GLY A 278 9.23 7.63 -13.55
CA GLY A 278 10.12 8.00 -14.66
C GLY A 278 11.29 7.02 -14.81
N LEU A 279 11.85 6.52 -13.70
CA LEU A 279 12.88 5.48 -13.69
C LEU A 279 12.48 4.20 -14.42
N MET A 280 11.18 3.88 -14.40
CA MET A 280 10.61 2.69 -15.03
C MET A 280 10.15 2.92 -16.47
N THR A 281 9.62 4.11 -16.78
CA THR A 281 8.90 4.39 -18.04
C THR A 281 9.69 5.23 -19.04
N ASP A 282 10.58 6.11 -18.58
CA ASP A 282 11.42 6.97 -19.43
C ASP A 282 12.90 6.81 -19.07
N LYS A 283 13.43 5.64 -19.39
CA LYS A 283 14.81 5.26 -19.09
C LYS A 283 15.81 6.22 -19.75
N GLY A 284 15.50 6.69 -20.96
CA GLY A 284 16.34 7.60 -21.75
C GLY A 284 16.44 8.97 -21.11
N ALA A 285 15.32 9.62 -20.80
CA ALA A 285 15.35 10.93 -20.16
C ALA A 285 15.97 10.86 -18.76
N TRP A 286 15.68 9.79 -17.99
CA TRP A 286 16.33 9.61 -16.70
C TRP A 286 17.84 9.42 -16.84
N ALA A 287 18.30 8.57 -17.79
CA ALA A 287 19.72 8.35 -18.06
C ALA A 287 20.44 9.64 -18.49
N ALA A 288 19.75 10.53 -19.21
CA ALA A 288 20.25 11.83 -19.63
C ALA A 288 20.35 12.86 -18.49
N MET A 289 19.55 12.74 -17.42
CA MET A 289 19.66 13.63 -16.26
C MET A 289 21.00 13.47 -15.55
N SER A 290 21.63 14.59 -15.21
CA SER A 290 22.76 14.60 -14.29
C SER A 290 22.35 14.04 -12.92
N ALA A 291 23.30 13.47 -12.19
CA ALA A 291 22.99 12.95 -10.85
C ALA A 291 22.54 14.06 -9.87
N GLU A 292 22.81 15.34 -10.18
CA GLU A 292 22.34 16.48 -9.39
C GLU A 292 20.87 16.80 -9.66
N GLU A 293 20.45 16.76 -10.92
CA GLU A 293 19.04 16.88 -11.29
C GLU A 293 18.21 15.75 -10.70
N ARG A 294 18.72 14.51 -10.75
CA ARG A 294 18.07 13.34 -10.13
C ARG A 294 17.89 13.53 -8.62
N LEU A 295 18.95 13.95 -7.92
CA LEU A 295 18.89 14.21 -6.48
C LEU A 295 17.96 15.37 -6.12
N LYS A 296 18.01 16.47 -6.88
CA LYS A 296 17.17 17.65 -6.65
C LYS A 296 15.69 17.27 -6.73
N ARG A 297 15.32 16.39 -7.67
CA ARG A 297 13.96 15.86 -7.78
C ARG A 297 13.60 14.89 -6.65
N TRP A 298 14.56 14.16 -6.08
CA TRP A 298 14.31 13.23 -4.96
C TRP A 298 14.17 13.96 -3.61
N ASN A 299 14.75 15.16 -3.47
CA ASN A 299 14.79 15.94 -2.22
C ASN A 299 13.61 16.89 -2.01
N SER A 300 12.61 16.90 -2.91
CA SER A 300 11.57 17.93 -2.88
C SER A 300 10.40 17.64 -1.92
N GLY A 301 10.46 16.59 -1.10
CA GLY A 301 9.42 16.28 -0.13
C GLY A 301 10.00 15.72 1.17
N LYS A 302 9.71 16.37 2.30
CA LYS A 302 9.92 15.80 3.63
C LYS A 302 8.56 15.74 4.33
N ILE A 303 7.75 14.73 3.99
CA ILE A 303 6.48 14.40 4.64
C ILE A 303 6.69 14.20 6.14
N CYS A 304 7.75 13.47 6.55
CA CYS A 304 8.15 13.36 7.95
C CYS A 304 9.52 12.68 8.15
N ALA A 305 9.89 12.41 9.42
CA ALA A 305 11.17 11.77 9.75
C ALA A 305 11.31 10.33 9.21
N TYR A 306 10.26 9.71 8.65
CA TYR A 306 10.38 8.44 7.94
C TYR A 306 10.82 8.58 6.47
N SER A 307 10.63 9.75 5.85
CA SER A 307 11.17 10.08 4.52
C SER A 307 12.53 10.80 4.57
N SER A 308 13.05 11.10 5.77
CA SER A 308 14.37 11.72 5.93
C SER A 308 15.51 10.69 5.90
N ARG A 309 16.15 10.55 4.74
CA ARG A 309 17.55 10.06 4.54
C ARG A 309 17.78 9.93 3.04
N ILE A 310 18.17 11.02 2.40
CA ILE A 310 18.50 11.00 0.97
C ILE A 310 19.99 10.66 0.85
N PRO A 311 20.33 9.57 0.14
CA PRO A 311 21.72 9.21 -0.09
C PRO A 311 22.45 10.30 -0.88
N SER A 312 23.77 10.39 -0.68
CA SER A 312 24.61 11.28 -1.47
C SER A 312 24.59 10.92 -2.96
N LYS A 313 24.98 11.86 -3.83
CA LYS A 313 24.91 11.76 -5.31
C LYS A 313 25.53 10.50 -5.86
N ASN A 314 26.65 10.09 -5.28
CA ASN A 314 27.46 8.97 -5.75
C ASN A 314 27.29 7.71 -4.89
N HIS A 315 26.25 7.68 -4.05
CA HIS A 315 26.03 6.54 -3.17
C HIS A 315 25.57 5.31 -3.97
N SER A 316 26.21 4.17 -3.72
CA SER A 316 25.95 2.90 -4.44
C SER A 316 24.49 2.44 -4.40
N VAL A 317 23.77 2.82 -3.34
CA VAL A 317 22.32 2.63 -3.18
C VAL A 317 21.52 3.01 -4.42
N TRP A 318 21.88 4.10 -5.11
CA TRP A 318 21.11 4.55 -6.27
C TRP A 318 21.16 3.52 -7.38
N GLY A 319 22.36 3.05 -7.74
CA GLY A 319 22.53 2.03 -8.78
C GLY A 319 21.78 0.75 -8.45
N MET A 320 21.89 0.29 -7.21
CA MET A 320 21.24 -0.95 -6.79
C MET A 320 19.72 -0.82 -6.67
N LEU A 321 19.22 0.30 -6.14
CA LEU A 321 17.80 0.57 -6.06
C LEU A 321 17.17 0.63 -7.44
N PHE A 322 17.81 1.34 -8.36
CA PHE A 322 17.35 1.44 -9.75
C PHE A 322 17.36 0.08 -10.43
N HIS A 323 18.39 -0.74 -10.18
CA HIS A 323 18.44 -2.11 -10.68
C HIS A 323 17.21 -2.90 -10.19
N LYS A 324 16.97 -2.99 -8.88
CA LYS A 324 15.84 -3.76 -8.32
C LYS A 324 14.47 -3.25 -8.80
N MET A 325 14.31 -1.94 -8.98
CA MET A 325 13.05 -1.37 -9.50
C MET A 325 12.82 -1.66 -11.00
N ARG A 326 13.88 -1.88 -11.79
CA ARG A 326 13.80 -2.05 -13.25
C ARG A 326 13.77 -3.50 -13.73
N LEU A 327 14.15 -4.46 -12.89
CA LEU A 327 14.32 -5.87 -13.31
C LEU A 327 13.10 -6.45 -14.06
N HIS A 328 11.87 -6.09 -13.67
CA HIS A 328 10.66 -6.59 -14.37
C HIS A 328 10.27 -5.76 -15.60
N SER A 329 10.66 -4.49 -15.66
CA SER A 329 10.46 -3.67 -16.86
C SER A 329 11.50 -3.95 -17.96
N GLU A 330 12.55 -4.72 -17.65
CA GLU A 330 13.62 -5.13 -18.58
C GLU A 330 13.43 -6.55 -19.12
N ALA A 331 12.64 -7.38 -18.44
CA ALA A 331 12.37 -8.78 -18.82
C ALA A 331 11.18 -8.95 -19.78
N ARG A 332 10.72 -7.87 -20.43
CA ARG A 332 9.58 -7.87 -21.37
C ARG A 332 9.99 -7.53 -22.78
#